data_AF-A0A7K2VLF9-F1
#
_entry.id   AF-A0A7K2VLF9-F1
#
_cell.length_a   1.000
_cell.length_b   1.000
_cell.length_c   1.000
_cell.angle_alpha   90.00
_cell.angle_beta   90.00
_cell.angle_gamma   90.00
#
_symmetry.space_group_name_H-M   'P 1'
#
loop_
_entity.id
_entity.type
_entity.pdbx_description
1 polymer ?
#
loop_
_entity_poly.entity_id
_entity_poly.type
_entity_poly.pdbx_seq_one_letter_code
_entity_poly.pdbx_strand_id
1 'polypeptide(L)'
;MGSRARRGSCALRPEGPQVAAAAAVELGHRVGTELTRYQVEGRTEPHTCLNEAVVELRTVRAALAHAAADRGLHIASNRSPITGPVAPAPLAPGPRYAESMSLFRALDDEQSACACRVHIGVADPREAIEVSNHLRTTWLPTPTAPAANSPVLGRR
;
A
#
# COMPACT_ATOMS: atom_id res chain seq x y z
N MET A 1 -39.76 -15.65 -6.74
CA MET A 1 -39.29 -14.26 -6.84
C MET A 1 -37.92 -14.19 -6.19
N GLY A 2 -36.86 -14.43 -6.98
CA GLY A 2 -35.51 -14.60 -6.46
C GLY A 2 -34.86 -13.26 -6.13
N SER A 3 -34.58 -13.03 -4.85
CA SER A 3 -33.79 -11.90 -4.36
C SER A 3 -32.37 -12.01 -4.94
N ARG A 4 -32.07 -11.22 -5.96
CA ARG A 4 -30.69 -10.99 -6.41
C ARG A 4 -29.97 -10.29 -5.26
N ALA A 5 -29.08 -11.01 -4.58
CA ALA A 5 -28.13 -10.41 -3.66
C ALA A 5 -27.52 -9.18 -4.35
N ARG A 6 -27.72 -7.99 -3.78
CA ARG A 6 -27.05 -6.77 -4.24
C ARG A 6 -25.55 -7.07 -4.17
N ARG A 7 -24.89 -7.26 -5.32
CA ARG A 7 -23.43 -7.27 -5.36
C ARG A 7 -23.00 -5.94 -4.74
N GLY A 8 -22.38 -5.97 -3.56
CA GLY A 8 -21.74 -4.79 -2.99
C GLY A 8 -20.83 -4.20 -4.06
N SER A 9 -20.90 -2.89 -4.28
CA SER A 9 -20.07 -2.28 -5.32
C SER A 9 -18.60 -2.41 -4.89
N CYS A 10 -17.77 -3.06 -5.71
CA CYS A 10 -16.31 -3.04 -5.56
C CYS A 10 -15.71 -1.70 -6.00
N ALA A 11 -16.41 -0.60 -5.73
CA ALA A 11 -15.99 0.73 -6.14
C ALA A 11 -14.88 1.22 -5.21
N LEU A 12 -13.80 1.73 -5.81
CA LEU A 12 -12.69 2.34 -5.08
C LEU A 12 -13.16 3.59 -4.33
N ARG A 13 -12.66 3.79 -3.11
CA ARG A 13 -13.10 4.88 -2.22
C ARG A 13 -11.90 5.73 -1.80
N PRO A 14 -11.92 7.06 -2.03
CA PRO A 14 -10.81 7.97 -1.70
C PRO A 14 -10.81 8.34 -0.19
N GLU A 15 -10.86 7.31 0.65
CA GLU A 15 -10.98 7.40 2.11
C GLU A 15 -9.73 6.90 2.86
N GLY A 16 -8.62 6.68 2.17
CA GLY A 16 -7.33 6.29 2.74
C GLY A 16 -6.86 7.17 3.90
N PRO A 17 -6.90 8.52 3.79
CA PRO A 17 -6.54 9.39 4.90
C PRO A 17 -7.45 9.24 6.14
N GLN A 18 -8.74 8.99 5.94
CA GLN A 18 -9.69 8.78 7.02
C GLN A 18 -9.45 7.44 7.72
N VAL A 19 -9.16 6.39 6.96
CA VAL A 19 -8.77 5.08 7.51
C VAL A 19 -7.45 5.19 8.27
N ALA A 20 -6.46 5.89 7.71
CA ALA A 20 -5.17 6.12 8.36
C ALA A 20 -5.33 6.87 9.69
N ALA A 21 -6.13 7.94 9.71
CA ALA A 21 -6.40 8.73 10.91
C ALA A 21 -7.13 7.90 11.98
N ALA A 22 -8.09 7.06 11.60
CA ALA A 22 -8.77 6.17 12.54
C ALA A 22 -7.82 5.11 13.11
N ALA A 23 -7.02 4.47 12.26
CA ALA A 23 -6.04 3.45 12.67
C ALA A 23 -4.89 4.05 13.51
N ALA A 24 -4.59 5.34 13.36
CA ALA A 24 -3.52 6.02 14.11
C ALA A 24 -3.80 6.07 15.61
N VAL A 25 -5.05 5.93 16.04
CA VAL A 25 -5.41 5.80 17.47
C VAL A 25 -4.75 4.58 18.10
N GLU A 26 -4.64 3.47 17.37
CA GLU A 26 -4.00 2.23 17.82
C GLU A 26 -2.53 2.13 17.38
N LEU A 27 -2.24 2.52 16.13
CA LEU A 27 -0.94 2.29 15.49
C LEU A 27 0.03 3.45 15.66
N GLY A 28 -0.44 4.65 16.01
CA GLY A 28 0.39 5.85 16.10
C GLY A 28 1.13 6.15 14.80
N HIS A 29 2.45 6.33 14.89
CA HIS A 29 3.31 6.66 13.76
C HIS A 29 3.50 5.51 12.73
N ARG A 30 3.06 4.30 13.08
CA ARG A 30 3.16 3.12 12.21
C ARG A 30 2.12 3.10 11.09
N VAL A 31 1.24 4.09 11.01
CA VAL A 31 0.28 4.25 9.91
C VAL A 31 0.40 5.62 9.25
N GLY A 32 0.09 5.72 7.97
CA GLY A 32 0.06 6.99 7.26
C GLY A 32 -0.71 6.94 5.94
N THR A 33 -0.79 8.10 5.31
CA THR A 33 -1.26 8.24 3.92
C THR A 33 -0.15 7.87 2.94
N GLU A 34 -0.54 7.56 1.71
CA GLU A 34 0.38 7.48 0.57
C GLU A 34 -0.05 8.51 -0.51
N LEU A 35 0.62 8.54 -1.67
CA LEU A 35 0.41 9.51 -2.74
C LEU A 35 -1.06 9.77 -3.09
N THR A 36 -1.88 8.72 -3.18
CA THR A 36 -3.31 8.86 -3.49
C THR A 36 -4.19 8.62 -2.27
N ARG A 37 -5.38 9.22 -2.26
CA ARG A 37 -6.40 9.02 -1.25
C ARG A 37 -7.01 7.61 -1.26
N TYR A 38 -6.63 6.76 -2.21
CA TYR A 38 -7.07 5.37 -2.26
C TYR A 38 -6.22 4.44 -1.39
N GLN A 39 -5.07 4.92 -0.91
CA GLN A 39 -4.07 4.11 -0.26
C GLN A 39 -3.96 4.45 1.23
N VAL A 40 -3.58 3.44 2.00
CA VAL A 40 -3.16 3.56 3.39
C VAL A 40 -1.88 2.74 3.55
N GLU A 41 -0.91 3.28 4.28
CA GLU A 41 0.34 2.60 4.55
C GLU A 41 0.40 2.20 6.02
N GLY A 42 0.65 0.92 6.28
CA GLY A 42 1.00 0.41 7.61
C GLY A 42 2.44 -0.07 7.63
N ARG A 43 3.11 0.07 8.78
CA ARG A 43 4.53 -0.21 8.98
C ARG A 43 4.71 -1.03 10.26
N THR A 44 5.70 -1.92 10.28
CA THR A 44 6.18 -2.55 11.50
C THR A 44 7.29 -1.71 12.11
N GLU A 45 7.60 -1.94 13.37
CA GLU A 45 8.89 -1.58 13.92
C GLU A 45 10.02 -2.42 13.27
N PRO A 46 11.29 -2.01 13.43
CA PRO A 46 12.42 -2.87 13.12
C PRO A 46 12.43 -4.10 14.04
N HIS A 47 12.63 -5.28 13.46
CA HIS A 47 12.77 -6.54 14.19
C HIS A 47 14.07 -7.25 13.82
N THR A 48 14.64 -7.99 14.77
CA THR A 48 15.75 -8.92 14.52
C THR A 48 15.26 -10.36 14.30
N CYS A 49 13.96 -10.62 14.49
CA CYS A 49 13.33 -11.92 14.30
C CYS A 49 12.16 -11.82 13.33
N LEU A 50 12.13 -12.69 12.32
CA LEU A 50 11.07 -12.68 11.30
C LEU A 50 9.70 -13.03 11.89
N ASN A 51 9.64 -13.94 12.87
CA ASN A 51 8.37 -14.32 13.48
C ASN A 51 7.72 -13.15 14.24
N GLU A 52 8.53 -12.32 14.90
CA GLU A 52 8.06 -11.11 15.59
C GLU A 52 7.55 -10.09 14.59
N ALA A 53 8.26 -9.87 13.48
CA ALA A 53 7.82 -9.01 12.39
C ALA A 53 6.48 -9.50 11.78
N VAL A 54 6.31 -10.81 11.60
CA VAL A 54 5.07 -11.40 11.07
C VAL A 54 3.90 -11.20 12.05
N VAL A 55 4.14 -11.34 13.35
CA VAL A 55 3.13 -11.09 14.38
C VAL A 55 2.69 -9.62 14.35
N GLU A 56 3.65 -8.68 14.33
CA GLU A 56 3.30 -7.26 14.26
C GLU A 56 2.59 -6.90 12.95
N LEU A 57 3.04 -7.43 11.82
CA LEU A 57 2.39 -7.19 10.53
C LEU A 57 0.93 -7.64 10.56
N ARG A 58 0.61 -8.77 11.22
CA ARG A 58 -0.78 -9.23 11.39
C ARG A 58 -1.58 -8.25 12.25
N THR A 59 -1.02 -7.73 13.33
CA THR A 59 -1.64 -6.70 14.18
C THR A 59 -1.94 -5.43 13.40
N VAL A 60 -0.94 -4.90 12.67
CA VAL A 60 -1.10 -3.70 11.82
C VAL A 60 -2.20 -3.91 10.78
N ARG A 61 -2.22 -5.07 10.12
CA ARG A 61 -3.25 -5.41 9.14
C ARG A 61 -4.65 -5.51 9.76
N ALA A 62 -4.77 -6.08 10.96
CA ALA A 62 -6.04 -6.19 11.66
C ALA A 62 -6.58 -4.80 12.05
N ALA A 63 -5.73 -3.93 12.61
CA ALA A 63 -6.10 -2.56 12.96
C ALA A 63 -6.58 -1.76 11.74
N LEU A 64 -5.86 -1.86 10.61
CA LEU A 64 -6.29 -1.23 9.35
C LEU A 64 -7.62 -1.79 8.84
N ALA A 65 -7.83 -3.11 8.93
CA ALA A 65 -9.07 -3.73 8.51
C ALA A 65 -10.26 -3.31 9.38
N HIS A 66 -10.08 -3.23 10.70
CA HIS A 66 -11.10 -2.75 11.63
C HIS A 66 -11.44 -1.27 11.36
N ALA A 67 -10.43 -0.40 11.25
CA ALA A 67 -10.62 1.01 10.94
C ALA A 67 -11.35 1.25 9.60
N ALA A 68 -11.14 0.37 8.61
CA ALA A 68 -11.91 0.40 7.37
C ALA A 68 -13.35 -0.12 7.56
N ALA A 69 -13.53 -1.21 8.29
CA ALA A 69 -14.82 -1.84 8.53
C ALA A 69 -15.79 -0.91 9.29
N ASP A 70 -15.31 -0.15 10.28
CA ASP A 70 -16.08 0.85 11.01
C ASP A 70 -16.65 1.96 10.10
N ARG A 71 -16.09 2.08 8.89
CA ARG A 71 -16.50 3.02 7.84
C ARG A 71 -17.29 2.36 6.72
N GLY A 72 -17.63 1.07 6.86
CA GLY A 72 -18.29 0.27 5.83
C GLY A 72 -17.41 -0.01 4.60
N LEU A 73 -16.08 -0.03 4.79
CA LEU A 73 -15.08 -0.28 3.74
C LEU A 73 -14.36 -1.61 3.96
N HIS A 74 -13.71 -2.10 2.89
CA HIS A 74 -12.77 -3.21 2.95
C HIS A 74 -11.43 -2.81 2.35
N ILE A 75 -10.33 -3.30 2.93
CA ILE A 75 -8.99 -3.12 2.37
C ILE A 75 -8.70 -4.20 1.33
N ALA A 76 -8.28 -3.78 0.13
CA ALA A 76 -7.80 -4.67 -0.91
C ALA A 76 -6.26 -4.71 -0.91
N SER A 77 -5.68 -5.89 -0.67
CA SER A 77 -4.23 -6.13 -0.74
C SER A 77 -3.79 -6.49 -2.16
N ASN A 78 -3.97 -5.55 -3.10
CA ASN A 78 -3.59 -5.70 -4.51
C ASN A 78 -2.66 -4.56 -4.90
N ARG A 79 -1.66 -4.82 -5.75
CA ARG A 79 -0.80 -3.80 -6.32
C ARG A 79 -1.58 -2.76 -7.12
N SER A 80 -2.64 -3.08 -7.86
CA SER A 80 -3.38 -2.09 -8.67
C SER A 80 -4.87 -2.08 -8.36
N PRO A 81 -5.56 -0.94 -8.43
CA PRO A 81 -7.02 -0.94 -8.43
C PRO A 81 -7.57 -1.76 -9.61
N ILE A 82 -8.51 -2.66 -9.32
CA ILE A 82 -9.15 -3.52 -10.33
C ILE A 82 -10.20 -2.71 -11.12
N THR A 83 -10.93 -1.82 -10.46
CA THR A 83 -11.99 -1.01 -11.06
C THR A 83 -12.10 0.37 -10.42
N GLY A 84 -12.37 1.41 -11.21
CA GLY A 84 -12.60 2.77 -10.72
C GLY A 84 -11.90 3.83 -11.59
N PRO A 85 -12.14 5.12 -11.33
CA PRO A 85 -11.40 6.21 -11.96
C PRO A 85 -9.98 6.22 -11.36
N VAL A 86 -9.07 5.53 -12.04
CA VAL A 86 -7.64 5.49 -11.68
C VAL A 86 -6.89 6.73 -12.17
N ALA A 87 -7.47 7.50 -13.10
CA ALA A 87 -6.92 8.75 -13.62
C ALA A 87 -8.02 9.81 -13.85
N PRO A 88 -7.81 11.07 -13.41
CA PRO A 88 -6.75 11.49 -12.49
C PRO A 88 -7.00 10.90 -11.09
N ALA A 89 -5.93 10.41 -10.45
CA ALA A 89 -6.05 9.86 -9.10
C ALA A 89 -6.22 11.02 -8.09
N PRO A 90 -7.11 10.89 -7.08
CA PRO A 90 -7.25 11.89 -6.04
C PRO A 90 -6.01 11.84 -5.15
N LEU A 91 -5.15 12.86 -5.23
CA LEU A 91 -3.94 12.93 -4.41
C LEU A 91 -4.25 13.14 -2.93
N ALA A 92 -3.40 12.58 -2.08
CA ALA A 92 -3.39 12.89 -0.67
C ALA A 92 -2.97 14.35 -0.45
N PRO A 93 -3.56 15.03 0.55
CA PRO A 93 -3.21 16.41 0.85
C PRO A 93 -1.76 16.50 1.37
N GLY A 94 -1.02 17.52 0.94
CA GLY A 94 0.30 17.83 1.48
C GLY A 94 1.26 18.46 0.45
N PRO A 95 2.24 19.27 0.91
CA PRO A 95 3.15 19.99 0.02
C PRO A 95 4.01 19.05 -0.83
N ARG A 96 4.45 17.92 -0.26
CA ARG A 96 5.26 16.90 -0.94
C ARG A 96 4.59 16.35 -2.20
N TYR A 97 3.31 15.99 -2.12
CA TYR A 97 2.60 15.38 -3.25
C TYR A 97 2.15 16.43 -4.29
N ALA A 98 1.90 17.66 -3.86
CA ALA A 98 1.66 18.77 -4.77
C ALA A 98 2.91 19.10 -5.62
N GLU A 99 4.11 19.07 -5.00
CA GLU A 99 5.39 19.24 -5.70
C GLU A 99 5.65 18.10 -6.69
N SER A 100 5.43 16.85 -6.26
CA SER A 100 5.53 15.65 -7.12
C SER A 100 4.66 15.80 -8.38
N MET A 101 3.40 16.17 -8.21
CA MET A 101 2.46 16.37 -9.33
C MET A 101 2.90 17.49 -10.26
N SER A 102 3.47 18.58 -9.73
CA SER A 102 3.98 19.67 -10.55
C SER A 102 5.18 19.24 -11.42
N LEU A 103 6.01 18.34 -10.90
CA LEU A 103 7.24 17.89 -11.56
C LEU A 103 6.97 16.74 -12.54
N PHE A 104 6.24 15.71 -12.09
CA PHE A 104 6.06 14.44 -12.81
C PHE A 104 4.73 14.33 -13.57
N ARG A 105 3.71 15.13 -13.21
CA ARG A 105 2.44 15.28 -13.94
C ARG A 105 1.76 13.93 -14.20
N ALA A 106 1.57 13.57 -15.49
CA ALA A 106 0.86 12.37 -15.92
C ALA A 106 1.48 11.06 -15.39
N LEU A 107 2.74 11.07 -14.95
CA LEU A 107 3.33 9.91 -14.29
C LEU A 107 2.70 9.64 -12.92
N ASP A 108 2.30 10.68 -12.18
CA ASP A 108 1.63 10.55 -10.88
C ASP A 108 0.17 10.08 -11.02
N ASP A 109 -0.46 10.29 -12.18
CA ASP A 109 -1.80 9.77 -12.47
C ASP A 109 -1.85 8.24 -12.50
N GLU A 110 -0.71 7.56 -12.71
CA GLU A 110 -0.61 6.10 -12.72
C GLU A 110 -0.23 5.51 -11.35
N GLN A 111 0.08 6.33 -10.35
CA GLN A 111 0.68 5.90 -9.09
C GLN A 111 -0.35 5.53 -8.00
N SER A 112 -1.48 4.94 -8.38
CA SER A 112 -2.40 4.29 -7.44
C SER A 112 -1.92 2.90 -6.99
N ALA A 113 -0.65 2.57 -7.27
CA ALA A 113 -0.11 1.24 -7.04
C ALA A 113 0.31 1.02 -5.58
N CYS A 114 -0.11 -0.09 -4.98
CA CYS A 114 0.35 -0.52 -3.66
C CYS A 114 1.59 -1.42 -3.79
N ALA A 115 2.46 -1.36 -2.78
CA ALA A 115 3.62 -2.23 -2.67
C ALA A 115 3.79 -2.73 -1.23
N CYS A 116 4.39 -3.92 -1.08
CA CYS A 116 4.96 -4.37 0.17
C CYS A 116 6.45 -4.03 0.15
N ARG A 117 6.92 -3.23 1.11
CA ARG A 117 8.33 -2.84 1.24
C ARG A 117 8.94 -3.54 2.44
N VAL A 118 10.10 -4.15 2.25
CA VAL A 118 10.90 -4.75 3.33
C VAL A 118 12.15 -3.89 3.50
N HIS A 119 12.34 -3.36 4.71
CA HIS A 119 13.51 -2.57 5.09
C HIS A 119 14.47 -3.46 5.88
N ILE A 120 15.70 -3.58 5.41
CA ILE A 120 16.76 -4.36 6.07
C ILE A 120 17.86 -3.38 6.51
N GLY A 121 18.15 -3.36 7.80
CA GLY A 121 19.29 -2.61 8.33
C GLY A 121 20.59 -3.36 8.02
N VAL A 122 21.57 -2.66 7.43
CA VAL A 122 22.91 -3.19 7.16
C VAL A 122 23.91 -2.28 7.88
N ALA A 123 24.80 -2.86 8.68
CA ALA A 123 25.68 -2.10 9.55
C ALA A 123 26.77 -1.36 8.77
N ASP A 124 27.30 -1.96 7.70
CA ASP A 124 28.35 -1.38 6.87
C ASP A 124 27.80 -0.84 5.54
N PRO A 125 28.07 0.43 5.20
CA PRO A 125 27.67 1.00 3.92
C PRO A 125 28.26 0.27 2.69
N ARG A 126 29.46 -0.33 2.78
CA ARG A 126 30.02 -1.07 1.63
C ARG A 126 29.26 -2.37 1.42
N GLU A 127 29.00 -3.12 2.48
CA GLU A 127 28.14 -4.31 2.44
C GLU A 127 26.75 -3.96 1.86
N ALA A 128 26.15 -2.84 2.26
CA ALA A 128 24.86 -2.40 1.73
C ALA A 128 24.89 -2.20 0.19
N ILE A 129 25.99 -1.67 -0.35
CA ILE A 129 26.19 -1.51 -1.80
C ILE A 129 26.32 -2.87 -2.48
N GLU A 130 27.11 -3.79 -1.91
CA GLU A 130 27.32 -5.13 -2.47
C GLU A 130 26.02 -5.92 -2.52
N VAL A 131 25.26 -5.93 -1.42
CA VAL A 131 23.94 -6.57 -1.33
C VAL A 131 22.98 -5.96 -2.36
N SER A 132 22.92 -4.63 -2.46
CA SER A 132 22.04 -3.94 -3.42
C SER A 132 22.39 -4.30 -4.87
N ASN A 133 23.68 -4.37 -5.20
CA ASN A 133 24.15 -4.75 -6.53
C ASN A 133 23.76 -6.20 -6.85
N HIS A 134 23.94 -7.12 -5.90
CA HIS A 134 23.61 -8.53 -6.08
C HIS A 134 22.10 -8.76 -6.25
N LEU A 135 21.27 -8.05 -5.46
CA LEU A 135 19.82 -8.10 -5.59
C LEU A 135 19.36 -7.63 -6.97
N ARG A 136 19.91 -6.52 -7.47
CA ARG A 136 19.56 -5.96 -8.78
C ARG A 136 19.87 -6.91 -9.93
N THR A 137 21.02 -7.59 -9.90
CA THR A 137 21.49 -8.38 -11.05
C THR A 137 20.93 -9.79 -11.08
N THR A 138 20.77 -10.43 -9.92
CA THR A 138 20.58 -11.88 -9.84
C THR A 138 19.23 -12.27 -9.24
N TRP A 139 18.71 -11.48 -8.32
CA TRP A 139 17.63 -11.95 -7.43
C TRP A 139 16.33 -11.17 -7.53
N LEU A 140 16.28 -10.03 -8.21
CA LEU A 140 15.07 -9.20 -8.28
C LEU A 140 13.82 -9.96 -8.79
N PRO A 141 13.90 -10.87 -9.78
CA PRO A 141 12.73 -11.63 -10.23
C PRO A 141 12.20 -12.59 -9.16
N THR A 142 13.07 -13.13 -8.31
CA THR A 142 12.76 -14.22 -7.38
C THR A 142 11.69 -13.86 -6.33
N PRO A 143 11.73 -12.72 -5.62
CA PRO A 143 10.63 -12.30 -4.75
C PRO A 143 9.46 -11.72 -5.53
N THR A 144 9.68 -11.18 -6.74
CA THR A 144 8.64 -10.53 -7.53
C THR A 144 7.62 -11.52 -8.09
N ALA A 145 8.07 -12.68 -8.59
CA ALA A 145 7.21 -13.70 -9.17
C ALA A 145 6.12 -14.23 -8.21
N PRO A 146 6.44 -14.68 -6.96
CA PRO A 146 5.43 -15.12 -6.01
C PRO A 146 4.60 -13.96 -5.43
N ALA A 147 5.11 -12.72 -5.45
CA ALA A 147 4.38 -11.55 -4.96
C ALA A 147 3.43 -10.93 -6.00
N ALA A 148 3.43 -11.43 -7.24
CA ALA A 148 2.59 -10.91 -8.31
C ALA A 148 1.10 -11.09 -7.98
N ASN A 149 0.38 -9.97 -7.81
CA ASN A 149 -1.02 -9.99 -7.39
C ASN A 149 -1.94 -9.02 -8.17
N SER A 150 -1.45 -8.39 -9.24
CA SER A 150 -2.19 -7.43 -10.08
C SER A 150 -2.28 -7.88 -11.55
N PRO A 151 -3.13 -8.87 -11.87
CA PRO A 151 -3.26 -9.38 -13.24
C PRO A 151 -4.08 -8.47 -14.18
N VAL A 152 -4.76 -7.46 -13.63
CA VAL A 152 -5.74 -6.60 -14.33
C VAL A 152 -5.45 -5.14 -14.01
N LEU A 153 -5.55 -4.26 -15.01
CA LEU A 153 -5.45 -2.81 -14.86
C LEU A 153 -6.60 -2.15 -15.63
N GLY A 154 -7.55 -1.57 -14.89
CA GLY A 154 -8.77 -1.02 -15.49
C GLY A 154 -9.70 -2.13 -16.02
N ARG A 155 -10.36 -1.90 -17.17
CA ARG A 155 -11.28 -2.88 -17.78
C ARG A 155 -10.60 -3.94 -18.65
N ARG A 156 -9.28 -4.14 -18.49
CA ARG A 156 -8.49 -5.05 -19.33
C ARG A 156 -7.69 -6.01 -18.47
#